data_AF-A0A7S1WQW8-F1
#
_entry.id   AF-A0A7S1WQW8-F1
#
_cell.length_a   1.000
_cell.length_b   1.000
_cell.length_c   1.000
_cell.angle_alpha   90.00
_cell.angle_beta   90.00
_cell.angle_gamma   90.00
#
_symmetry.space_group_name_H-M   'P 1'
#
loop_
_entity.id
_entity.type
_entity.pdbx_description
1 polymer ?
#
loop_
_entity_poly.entity_id
_entity_poly.type
_entity_poly.pdbx_seq_one_letter_code
_entity_poly.pdbx_strand_id
1 'polypeptide(L)'
;RAELAQHEAAGVALGTLVRGAWATELEARRCLEELSPLIVRLDLDASLRSMLPAAATKPLARRGPLDTMVLQEVEKRFARKVEELRGALPGYQAAVAERQAGVRKAQDALHALHALGLDW
;
A
#
# COMPACT_ATOMS: atom_id res chain seq x y z
N ARG A 1 -8.36 2.02 2.17
CA ARG A 1 -8.11 3.47 1.93
C ARG A 1 -6.87 3.99 2.66
N ALA A 2 -6.73 3.81 3.97
CA ALA A 2 -5.53 4.21 4.71
C ALA A 2 -4.25 3.50 4.22
N GLU A 3 -4.32 2.19 3.96
CA GLU A 3 -3.18 1.43 3.44
C GLU A 3 -2.74 1.88 2.03
N LEU A 4 -3.68 2.20 1.14
CA LEU A 4 -3.37 2.75 -0.18
C LEU A 4 -2.66 4.10 -0.06
N ALA A 5 -3.18 5.01 0.77
CA ALA A 5 -2.55 6.32 0.98
C ALA A 5 -1.13 6.19 1.56
N GLN A 6 -0.91 5.21 2.46
CA GLN A 6 0.41 4.93 3.01
C GLN A 6 1.39 4.42 1.93
N HIS A 7 0.95 3.54 1.03
CA HIS A 7 1.78 3.08 -0.08
C HIS A 7 2.05 4.20 -1.11
N GLU A 8 1.06 5.03 -1.43
CA GLU A 8 1.26 6.15 -2.36
C GLU A 8 2.24 7.19 -1.80
N ALA A 9 2.14 7.52 -0.50
CA ALA A 9 3.10 8.40 0.17
C ALA A 9 4.52 7.82 0.18
N ALA A 10 4.65 6.52 0.48
CA ALA A 10 5.91 5.80 0.47
C ALA A 10 6.57 5.74 -0.92
N GLY A 11 5.81 5.88 -2.01
CA GLY A 11 6.34 5.97 -3.37
C GLY A 11 7.32 7.13 -3.56
N VAL A 12 7.19 8.21 -2.80
CA VAL A 12 8.14 9.34 -2.82
C VAL A 12 9.50 8.91 -2.26
N ALA A 13 9.51 8.30 -1.07
CA ALA A 13 10.72 7.80 -0.42
C ALA A 13 11.42 6.73 -1.27
N LEU A 14 10.65 5.81 -1.87
CA LEU A 14 11.17 4.81 -2.79
C LEU A 14 11.79 5.46 -4.03
N GLY A 15 11.12 6.45 -4.65
CA GLY A 15 11.65 7.18 -5.78
C GLY A 15 12.96 7.93 -5.47
N THR A 16 13.07 8.50 -4.27
CA THR A 16 14.31 9.13 -3.77
C THR A 16 15.45 8.12 -3.70
N LEU A 17 15.21 6.93 -3.15
CA LEU A 17 16.19 5.86 -3.09
C LEU A 17 16.55 5.35 -4.48
N VAL A 18 15.58 5.07 -5.35
CA VAL A 18 15.81 4.56 -6.71
C VAL A 18 16.66 5.53 -7.54
N ARG A 19 16.38 6.84 -7.46
CA ARG A 19 17.17 7.85 -8.19
C ARG A 19 18.50 8.20 -7.52
N GLY A 20 18.72 7.76 -6.27
CA GLY A 20 19.86 8.21 -5.48
C GLY A 20 19.84 9.72 -5.22
N ALA A 21 18.62 10.31 -5.16
CA ALA A 21 18.39 11.75 -5.07
C ALA A 21 18.35 12.22 -3.60
N TRP A 22 19.30 11.75 -2.80
CA TRP A 22 19.46 12.11 -1.39
C TRP A 22 20.81 12.81 -1.19
N ALA A 23 20.87 13.79 -0.30
CA ALA A 23 22.06 14.58 -0.03
C ALA A 23 23.04 13.87 0.91
N THR A 24 22.53 13.02 1.80
CA THR A 24 23.34 12.30 2.80
C THR A 24 22.91 10.85 2.96
N GLU A 25 23.83 9.99 3.40
CA GLU A 25 23.49 8.60 3.73
C GLU A 25 22.43 8.51 4.85
N LEU A 26 22.39 9.50 5.75
CA LEU A 26 21.36 9.59 6.79
C LEU A 26 19.96 9.76 6.18
N GLU A 27 19.83 10.62 5.17
CA GLU A 27 18.58 10.80 4.44
C GLU A 27 18.16 9.51 3.72
N ALA A 28 19.12 8.81 3.08
CA ALA A 28 18.85 7.51 2.47
C ALA A 28 18.34 6.47 3.50
N ARG A 29 18.94 6.43 4.69
CA ARG A 29 18.50 5.52 5.76
C ARG A 29 17.10 5.87 6.26
N ARG A 30 16.78 7.16 6.41
CA ARG A 30 15.42 7.61 6.79
C ARG A 30 14.39 7.20 5.76
N CYS A 31 14.65 7.40 4.47
CA CYS A 31 13.76 6.93 3.41
C CYS A 31 13.59 5.39 3.47
N LEU A 32 14.65 4.64 3.74
CA LEU A 32 14.55 3.19 3.89
C LEU A 32 13.72 2.77 5.12
N GLU A 33 13.87 3.46 6.25
CA GLU A 33 13.08 3.22 7.47
C GLU A 33 11.58 3.49 7.24
N GLU A 34 11.24 4.55 6.49
CA GLU A 34 9.86 4.84 6.09
C GLU A 34 9.25 3.70 5.25
N LEU A 35 10.06 3.03 4.44
CA LEU A 35 9.62 1.89 3.61
C LEU A 35 9.54 0.57 4.39
N SER A 36 10.33 0.40 5.46
CA SER A 36 10.47 -0.84 6.22
C SER A 36 9.13 -1.53 6.59
N PRO A 37 8.13 -0.83 7.18
CA PRO A 37 6.85 -1.47 7.52
C PRO A 37 6.05 -1.95 6.31
N LEU A 38 6.32 -1.40 5.13
CA LEU A 38 5.66 -1.75 3.87
C LEU A 38 6.42 -2.86 3.14
N ILE A 39 7.75 -2.84 3.16
CA ILE A 39 8.63 -3.87 2.57
C ILE A 39 8.31 -5.26 3.12
N VAL A 40 8.02 -5.37 4.42
CA VAL A 40 7.64 -6.65 5.05
C VAL A 40 6.34 -7.21 4.44
N ARG A 41 5.45 -6.34 3.93
CA ARG A 41 4.14 -6.69 3.37
C ARG A 41 4.16 -6.92 1.85
N LEU A 42 5.28 -6.67 1.18
CA LEU A 42 5.43 -6.77 -0.28
C LEU A 42 5.80 -8.17 -0.80
N ASP A 43 5.78 -9.18 0.07
CA ASP A 43 6.14 -10.57 -0.23
C ASP A 43 7.45 -10.67 -1.04
N LEU A 44 8.44 -9.91 -0.61
CA LEU A 44 9.78 -9.90 -1.19
C LEU A 44 10.57 -11.10 -0.69
N ASP A 45 11.31 -11.72 -1.60
CA ASP A 45 12.24 -12.80 -1.26
C ASP A 45 13.23 -12.34 -0.19
N ALA A 46 13.62 -13.27 0.70
CA ALA A 46 14.51 -12.95 1.82
C ALA A 46 15.85 -12.36 1.36
N SER A 47 16.37 -12.80 0.21
CA SER A 47 17.57 -12.28 -0.42
C SER A 47 17.41 -10.82 -0.87
N LEU A 48 16.28 -10.47 -1.50
CA LEU A 48 16.01 -9.09 -1.89
C LEU A 48 15.91 -8.17 -0.68
N ARG A 49 15.24 -8.63 0.38
CA ARG A 49 15.12 -7.87 1.64
C ARG A 49 16.46 -7.64 2.32
N SER A 50 17.34 -8.64 2.34
CA SER A 50 18.66 -8.49 2.96
C SER A 50 19.59 -7.58 2.16
N MET A 51 19.43 -7.53 0.84
CA MET A 51 20.28 -6.73 -0.05
C MET A 51 19.80 -5.28 -0.20
N LEU A 52 18.50 -5.03 0.00
CA LEU A 52 17.90 -3.72 -0.19
C LEU A 52 18.58 -2.60 0.62
N PRO A 53 18.95 -2.75 1.89
CA PRO A 53 19.62 -1.69 2.63
C PRO A 53 20.92 -1.23 1.99
N ALA A 54 21.75 -2.19 1.56
CA ALA A 54 23.02 -1.91 0.90
C ALA A 54 22.81 -1.28 -0.49
N ALA A 55 21.82 -1.73 -1.25
CA ALA A 55 21.52 -1.18 -2.58
C ALA A 55 20.95 0.24 -2.51
N ALA A 56 20.00 0.47 -1.59
CA ALA A 56 19.28 1.74 -1.44
C ALA A 56 20.16 2.88 -0.91
N THR A 57 21.14 2.57 -0.04
CA THR A 57 22.04 3.55 0.57
C THR A 57 23.33 3.79 -0.20
N LYS A 58 23.54 3.10 -1.33
CA LYS A 58 24.64 3.42 -2.25
C LYS A 58 24.28 4.59 -3.17
N PRO A 59 25.19 5.55 -3.40
CA PRO A 59 25.03 6.56 -4.45
C PRO A 59 24.86 5.91 -5.82
N LEU A 60 24.10 6.54 -6.72
CA LEU A 60 23.80 6.00 -8.05
C LEU A 60 25.06 5.58 -8.82
N ALA A 61 26.12 6.38 -8.77
CA ALA A 61 27.40 6.10 -9.43
C ALA A 61 28.16 4.88 -8.87
N ARG A 62 27.79 4.38 -7.68
CA ARG A 62 28.40 3.21 -7.02
C ARG A 62 27.49 1.98 -7.05
N ARG A 63 26.33 2.05 -7.71
CA ARG A 63 25.42 0.93 -7.85
C ARG A 63 25.87 0.02 -8.98
N GLY A 64 26.00 -1.26 -8.66
CA GLY A 64 26.20 -2.29 -9.67
C GLY A 64 24.88 -2.75 -10.29
N PRO A 65 24.95 -3.67 -11.26
CA PRO A 65 23.77 -4.32 -11.85
C PRO A 65 22.86 -4.96 -10.79
N LEU A 66 23.47 -5.55 -9.77
CA LEU A 66 22.75 -6.20 -8.67
C LEU A 66 21.97 -5.20 -7.81
N ASP A 67 22.58 -4.07 -7.44
CA ASP A 67 21.90 -3.02 -6.67
C ASP A 67 20.71 -2.46 -7.47
N THR A 68 20.90 -2.30 -8.79
CA THR A 68 19.85 -1.83 -9.71
C THR A 68 18.68 -2.82 -9.78
N MET A 69 18.98 -4.11 -9.95
CA MET A 69 17.97 -5.17 -9.99
C MET A 69 17.14 -5.23 -8.70
N VAL A 70 17.80 -5.14 -7.54
CA VAL A 70 17.11 -5.14 -6.24
C VAL A 70 16.11 -3.98 -6.15
N LEU A 71 16.54 -2.76 -6.51
CA LEU A 71 15.69 -1.58 -6.46
C LEU A 71 14.54 -1.63 -7.46
N GLN A 72 14.78 -2.14 -8.68
CA GLN A 72 13.73 -2.34 -9.69
C GLN A 72 12.68 -3.36 -9.26
N GLU A 73 13.09 -4.49 -8.67
CA GLU A 73 12.13 -5.49 -8.21
C GLU A 73 11.29 -4.95 -7.04
N VAL A 74 11.88 -4.19 -6.11
CA VAL A 74 11.13 -3.52 -5.05
C VAL A 74 10.13 -2.51 -5.62
N GLU A 75 10.55 -1.67 -6.57
CA GLU A 75 9.67 -0.70 -7.24
C GLU A 75 8.51 -1.38 -7.95
N LYS A 76 8.77 -2.46 -8.68
CA LYS A 76 7.74 -3.27 -9.35
C LYS A 76 6.73 -3.85 -8.37
N ARG A 77 7.19 -4.41 -7.24
CA ARG A 77 6.30 -4.97 -6.21
C ARG A 77 5.46 -3.88 -5.55
N PHE A 78 6.05 -2.71 -5.31
CA PHE A 78 5.36 -1.55 -4.77
C PHE A 78 4.25 -1.07 -5.70
N ALA A 79 4.57 -0.88 -6.99
CA ALA A 79 3.61 -0.47 -8.01
C ALA A 79 2.47 -1.49 -8.14
N ARG A 80 2.79 -2.79 -8.18
CA ARG A 80 1.78 -3.86 -8.19
C ARG A 80 0.85 -3.78 -6.98
N LYS A 81 1.39 -3.54 -5.78
CA LYS A 81 0.57 -3.46 -4.57
C LYS A 81 -0.35 -2.24 -4.58
N VAL A 82 0.13 -1.10 -5.07
CA VAL A 82 -0.70 0.11 -5.26
C VAL A 82 -1.85 -0.17 -6.23
N GLU A 83 -1.58 -0.82 -7.37
CA GLU A 83 -2.60 -1.18 -8.35
C GLU A 83 -3.62 -2.20 -7.80
N GLU A 84 -3.16 -3.21 -7.05
CA GLU A 84 -4.04 -4.15 -6.35
C GLU A 84 -4.97 -3.43 -5.37
N LEU A 85 -4.42 -2.52 -4.55
CA LEU A 85 -5.20 -1.75 -3.57
C LEU A 85 -6.18 -0.78 -4.25
N ARG A 86 -5.81 -0.21 -5.40
CA ARG A 86 -6.71 0.62 -6.23
C ARG A 86 -7.84 -0.21 -6.82
N GLY A 87 -7.52 -1.37 -7.40
CA GLY A 87 -8.49 -2.29 -8.00
C GLY A 87 -9.48 -2.88 -6.99
N ALA A 88 -9.10 -3.00 -5.71
CA ALA A 88 -10.00 -3.48 -4.66
C ALA A 88 -11.04 -2.43 -4.20
N LEU A 89 -10.80 -1.13 -4.42
CA LEU A 89 -11.70 -0.06 -3.93
C LEU A 89 -13.14 -0.15 -4.47
N PRO A 90 -13.38 -0.35 -5.79
CA PRO A 90 -14.73 -0.48 -6.32
C PRO A 90 -15.51 -1.67 -5.72
N GLY A 91 -14.83 -2.81 -5.52
CA GLY A 91 -15.45 -3.99 -4.91
C GLY A 91 -15.92 -3.75 -3.48
N TYR A 92 -15.11 -3.04 -2.68
CA TYR A 92 -15.52 -2.64 -1.33
C TYR A 92 -16.69 -1.64 -1.34
N GLN A 93 -16.71 -0.69 -2.28
CA GLN A 93 -17.80 0.28 -2.39
C GLN A 93 -19.13 -0.39 -2.76
N ALA A 94 -19.10 -1.34 -3.70
CA ALA A 94 -20.29 -2.12 -4.07
C ALA A 94 -20.81 -2.94 -2.89
N ALA A 95 -19.94 -3.67 -2.19
CA ALA A 95 -20.33 -4.46 -1.02
C ALA A 95 -20.90 -3.60 0.13
N VAL A 96 -20.35 -2.39 0.35
CA VAL A 96 -20.89 -1.45 1.33
C VAL A 96 -22.26 -0.92 0.89
N ALA A 97 -22.44 -0.58 -0.38
CA ALA A 97 -23.71 -0.11 -0.92
C ALA A 97 -24.80 -1.19 -0.82
N GLU A 98 -24.49 -2.44 -1.18
CA GLU A 98 -25.40 -3.57 -1.03
C GLU A 98 -25.80 -3.80 0.43
N ARG A 99 -24.82 -3.76 1.35
CA ARG A 99 -25.11 -3.91 2.79
C ARG A 99 -25.97 -2.77 3.32
N GLN A 100 -25.70 -1.52 2.91
CA GLN A 100 -26.52 -0.36 3.29
C GLN A 100 -27.94 -0.45 2.74
N ALA A 101 -28.12 -0.93 1.52
CA ALA A 101 -29.43 -1.16 0.93
C ALA A 101 -30.21 -2.24 1.69
N GLY A 102 -29.54 -3.34 2.07
CA GLY A 102 -30.14 -4.39 2.89
C GLY A 102 -30.57 -3.90 4.27
N VAL A 103 -29.72 -3.12 4.96
CA VAL A 103 -30.05 -2.50 6.25
C VAL A 103 -31.23 -1.55 6.13
N ARG A 104 -31.26 -0.68 5.11
CA ARG A 104 -32.41 0.23 4.87
C ARG A 104 -33.70 -0.54 4.64
N LYS A 105 -33.68 -1.57 3.79
CA LYS A 105 -34.86 -2.40 3.53
C LYS A 105 -35.37 -3.07 4.80
N ALA A 106 -34.48 -3.57 5.65
CA ALA A 106 -34.86 -4.18 6.93
C ALA A 106 -35.44 -3.13 7.91
N GLN A 107 -34.86 -1.93 7.96
CA GLN A 107 -35.36 -0.82 8.76
C GLN A 107 -36.74 -0.35 8.29
N ASP A 108 -36.94 -0.20 6.98
CA ASP A 108 -38.22 0.20 6.39
C ASP A 108 -39.31 -0.84 6.68
N ALA A 109 -38.99 -2.15 6.59
CA ALA A 109 -39.90 -3.22 6.95
C ALA A 109 -40.26 -3.20 8.44
N LEU A 110 -39.29 -2.98 9.33
CA LEU A 110 -39.52 -2.87 10.76
C LEU A 110 -40.39 -1.65 11.09
N HIS A 111 -40.12 -0.50 10.48
CA HIS A 111 -40.94 0.70 10.65
C HIS A 111 -42.36 0.50 10.14
N ALA A 112 -42.53 -0.20 9.00
CA ALA A 112 -43.85 -0.51 8.47
C ALA A 112 -44.65 -1.45 9.39
N LEU A 113 -44.00 -2.46 9.99
CA LEU A 113 -44.63 -3.34 10.97
C LEU A 113 -45.05 -2.58 12.24
N HIS A 114 -44.16 -1.74 12.79
CA HIS A 114 -44.47 -0.84 13.91
C HIS A 114 -45.64 0.09 13.59
N ALA A 115 -45.67 0.68 12.40
CA ALA A 115 -46.75 1.58 11.98
C ALA A 115 -48.11 0.86 11.85
N LEU A 116 -48.09 -0.44 11.61
CA LEU A 116 -49.28 -1.29 11.56
C LEU A 116 -49.66 -1.88 12.94
N GLY A 117 -48.88 -1.60 13.99
CA GLY A 117 -49.08 -2.18 15.33
C GLY A 117 -48.81 -3.70 15.36
N LEU A 118 -48.04 -4.21 14.40
CA LEU A 118 -47.67 -5.61 14.26
C LEU A 118 -46.28 -5.82 14.88
N ASP A 119 -46.18 -5.56 16.17
CA ASP A 119 -44.98 -5.83 16.96
C ASP A 119 -45.20 -7.15 17.69
N TRP A 120 -44.29 -8.12 17.50
CA TRP A 120 -44.29 -9.40 18.22
C TRP A 120 -43.50 -9.31 19.52
#